data_AF-A0A2N3DPR8-F1
#
_entry.id   AF-A0A2N3DPR8-F1
#
_cell.length_a   1.000
_cell.length_b   1.000
_cell.length_c   1.000
_cell.angle_alpha   90.00
_cell.angle_beta   90.00
_cell.angle_gamma   90.00
#
_symmetry.space_group_name_H-M   'P 1'
#
loop_
_entity.id
_entity.type
_entity.pdbx_description
1 polymer ?
#
loop_
_entity_poly.entity_id
_entity_poly.type
_entity_poly.pdbx_seq_one_letter_code
_entity_poly.pdbx_strand_id
1 'polypeptide(L)' 'SLECGGKTGSIHGLGKELQAAPSCNGWSFWHYEVGGDVQPIDAARQLYLLANED' A
#
# COMPACT_ATOMS: atom_id res chain seq x y z
N SER A 1 -2.23 4.50 -9.26
CA SER A 1 -2.30 3.05 -9.47
C SER A 1 -0.91 2.47 -9.29
N LEU A 2 -0.80 1.15 -9.10
CA LEU A 2 0.46 0.40 -9.07
C LEU A 2 0.60 -0.40 -10.37
N GLU A 3 1.83 -0.66 -10.79
CA GLU A 3 2.17 -1.53 -11.93
C GLU A 3 3.15 -2.62 -11.49
N CYS A 4 2.90 -3.87 -11.90
CA CYS A 4 3.80 -5.00 -11.65
C CYS A 4 3.65 -6.02 -12.77
N GLY A 5 4.75 -6.33 -13.47
CA GLY A 5 4.76 -7.39 -14.51
C GLY A 5 3.71 -7.20 -15.61
N GLY A 6 3.48 -5.95 -16.05
CA GLY A 6 2.49 -5.61 -17.07
C GLY A 6 1.04 -5.55 -16.59
N LYS A 7 0.79 -5.71 -15.28
CA LYS A 7 -0.52 -5.56 -14.65
C LYS A 7 -0.59 -4.22 -13.94
N THR A 8 -1.73 -3.54 -14.05
CA THR A 8 -1.98 -2.25 -13.39
C THR A 8 -3.23 -2.32 -12.54
N GLY A 9 -3.19 -1.79 -11.31
CA GLY A 9 -4.35 -1.80 -10.42
C GLY A 9 -4.26 -0.84 -9.24
N SER A 10 -5.30 -0.80 -8.41
CA SER A 10 -5.25 -0.11 -7.12
C SER A 10 -4.41 -0.88 -6.10
N ILE A 11 -4.09 -0.28 -4.95
CA ILE A 11 -3.36 -0.95 -3.87
C ILE A 11 -4.06 -2.24 -3.39
N HIS A 12 -5.39 -2.28 -3.47
CA HIS A 12 -6.19 -3.46 -3.15
C HIS A 12 -6.32 -4.41 -4.35
N GLY A 13 -6.60 -3.87 -5.54
CA GLY A 13 -6.87 -4.64 -6.75
C GLY A 13 -5.66 -5.41 -7.24
N LEU A 14 -4.51 -4.74 -7.34
CA LEU A 14 -3.26 -5.41 -7.72
C LEU A 14 -2.78 -6.34 -6.60
N GLY A 15 -2.92 -5.92 -5.34
CA GLY A 15 -2.52 -6.72 -4.18
C GLY A 15 -3.27 -8.06 -4.07
N LYS A 16 -4.58 -8.09 -4.37
CA LYS A 16 -5.34 -9.35 -4.36
C LYS A 16 -4.93 -10.27 -5.51
N GLU A 17 -4.60 -9.69 -6.67
CA GLU A 17 -4.20 -10.44 -7.85
C GLU A 17 -2.84 -11.10 -7.65
N LEU A 18 -1.86 -10.36 -7.09
CA LEU A 18 -0.52 -10.88 -6.82
C LEU A 18 -0.50 -11.92 -5.69
N GLN A 19 -1.41 -11.81 -4.72
CA GLN A 19 -1.54 -12.80 -3.63
C GLN A 19 -2.40 -14.02 -4.00
N ALA A 20 -3.01 -14.04 -5.20
CA ALA A 20 -4.02 -15.04 -5.58
C ALA A 20 -5.14 -15.20 -4.51
N ALA A 21 -5.56 -14.08 -3.93
CA ALA A 21 -6.54 -14.02 -2.84
C ALA A 21 -7.84 -13.32 -3.29
N PRO A 22 -8.99 -13.60 -2.65
CA PRO A 22 -10.26 -12.94 -3.01
C PRO A 22 -10.26 -11.43 -2.71
N SER A 23 -9.44 -10.98 -1.74
CA SER A 23 -9.29 -9.58 -1.34
C SER A 23 -7.88 -9.30 -0.82
N CYS A 24 -7.53 -8.01 -0.70
CA CYS A 24 -6.28 -7.56 -0.13
C CYS A 24 -6.50 -6.22 0.57
N ASN A 25 -6.00 -6.09 1.81
CA ASN A 25 -5.82 -4.78 2.43
C ASN A 25 -4.50 -4.18 1.92
N GLY A 26 -4.58 -3.34 0.87
CA GLY A 26 -3.42 -2.74 0.25
C GLY A 26 -2.61 -1.85 1.18
N TRP A 27 -3.26 -1.25 2.19
CA TRP A 27 -2.60 -0.35 3.14
C TRP A 27 -1.52 -1.05 3.98
N SER A 28 -1.78 -2.27 4.42
CA SER A 28 -0.84 -3.06 5.23
C SER A 28 0.01 -4.02 4.38
N PHE A 29 -0.37 -4.26 3.12
CA PHE A 29 0.36 -5.19 2.25
C PHE A 29 1.58 -4.53 1.59
N TRP A 30 1.41 -3.32 1.04
CA TRP A 30 2.50 -2.62 0.37
C TRP A 30 3.37 -1.89 1.38
N HIS A 31 4.68 -1.95 1.14
CA HIS A 31 5.68 -1.29 1.97
C HIS A 31 6.55 -0.35 1.15
N TYR A 32 7.11 0.66 1.82
CA TYR A 32 8.09 1.59 1.28
C TYR A 32 9.27 1.70 2.23
N GLU A 33 10.43 2.07 1.71
CA GLU A 33 11.63 2.30 2.53
C GLU A 33 11.73 3.78 2.92
N VAL A 34 12.00 4.04 4.20
CA VAL A 34 12.25 5.38 4.73
C VAL A 34 13.32 5.28 5.82
N GLY A 35 14.44 5.99 5.65
CA GLY A 35 15.51 6.00 6.65
C GLY A 35 16.18 4.64 6.89
N GLY A 36 16.11 3.72 5.92
CA GLY A 36 16.62 2.34 6.05
C GLY A 36 15.61 1.37 6.69
N ASP A 37 14.44 1.84 7.13
CA ASP A 37 13.36 1.01 7.63
C ASP A 37 12.30 0.75 6.55
N VAL A 38 11.76 -0.47 6.54
CA VAL A 38 10.65 -0.87 5.66
C VAL A 38 9.33 -0.71 6.42
N GLN A 39 8.47 0.19 5.96
CA GLN A 39 7.22 0.55 6.63
C GLN A 39 6.00 0.28 5.72
N PRO A 40 4.85 -0.13 6.26
CA PRO A 40 3.62 -0.27 5.47
C PRO A 40 3.15 1.10 4.98
N ILE A 41 2.57 1.18 3.78
CA ILE A 41 2.06 2.46 3.25
C ILE A 41 0.96 3.07 4.14
N ASP A 42 0.30 2.26 4.98
CA ASP A 42 -0.62 2.76 6.00
C ASP A 42 0.05 3.74 6.97
N ALA A 43 1.34 3.55 7.31
CA ALA A 43 2.06 4.46 8.19
C ALA A 43 2.12 5.88 7.61
N ALA A 44 2.38 6.02 6.31
CA ALA A 44 2.36 7.31 5.64
C ALA A 44 0.95 7.93 5.62
N ARG A 45 -0.09 7.11 5.41
CA ARG A 45 -1.49 7.57 5.48
C ARG A 45 -1.84 8.11 6.88
N GLN A 46 -1.45 7.41 7.94
CA GLN A 46 -1.73 7.83 9.31
C GLN A 46 -1.00 9.13 9.66
N LEU A 47 0.26 9.27 9.26
CA LEU A 47 1.01 10.52 9.44
C LEU A 47 0.33 11.69 8.73
N TYR A 48 -0.15 11.48 7.50
CA TYR A 48 -0.91 12.51 6.78
C TYR A 48 -2.18 12.89 7.53
N LEU A 49 -2.98 11.93 8.00
CA LEU A 49 -4.20 12.21 8.74
C LEU A 49 -3.92 13.01 10.02
N LEU A 50 -2.96 12.58 10.83
CA LEU A 50 -2.56 13.29 12.06
C LEU A 50 -2.08 14.73 11.77
N ALA A 51 -1.44 14.96 10.62
CA ALA A 51 -0.98 16.28 10.23
C ALA A 51 -2.10 17.18 9.65
N ASN A 52 -3.26 16.62 9.32
CA ASN A 52 -4.39 17.32 8.67
C ASN A 52 -5.71 17.19 9.46
N GLU A 53 -5.65 16.70 10.70
CA GLU A 53 -6.75 16.76 11.66
C GLU A 53 -6.65 18.08 12.43
N ASP A 54 -7.45 19.07 12.03
CA ASP A 54 -7.74 20.29 12.80
C ASP A 54 -8.90 20.05 13.79
#